data_AF-A0A7C5MPA9-F1
#
_entry.id   AF-A0A7C5MPA9-F1
#
_cell.length_a   1.000
_cell.length_b   1.000
_cell.length_c   1.000
_cell.angle_alpha   90.00
_cell.angle_beta   90.00
_cell.angle_gamma   90.00
#
_symmetry.space_group_name_H-M   'P 1'
#
loop_
_entity.id
_entity.type
_entity.pdbx_description
1 polymer ?
#
loop_
_entity_poly.entity_id
_entity_poly.type
_entity_poly.pdbx_seq_one_letter_code
_entity_poly.pdbx_strand_id
1 'polypeptide(L)'
;ESGAGVKDGSIHLSNPDNLSLDSKRNMLVIQEDIVGRSHGRMPAYAQDRTINEIYMLDLSIAHPDPDDLQRLVVAPRGAETTGGVWTPDFSTYFFNIQHPSPANEPPYKKPGTVVLTGWGE
;
A
#
# COMPACT_ATOMS: atom_id res chain seq x y z
N GLU A 1 7.00 -13.98 -2.81
CA GLU A 1 6.50 -13.31 -4.00
C GLU A 1 6.67 -11.81 -3.76
N SER A 2 7.71 -11.22 -4.35
CA SER A 2 8.01 -9.78 -4.28
C SER A 2 8.58 -9.33 -5.62
N GLY A 3 8.29 -8.10 -6.02
CA GLY A 3 8.82 -7.47 -7.23
C GLY A 3 9.34 -6.08 -6.92
N ALA A 4 10.62 -5.84 -7.20
CA ALA A 4 11.22 -4.52 -7.08
C ALA A 4 11.19 -3.80 -8.44
N GLY A 5 10.88 -2.51 -8.42
CA GLY A 5 11.06 -1.64 -9.58
C GLY A 5 12.54 -1.53 -9.94
N VAL A 6 12.86 -1.47 -11.23
CA VAL A 6 14.24 -1.43 -11.72
C VAL A 6 14.74 -0.02 -12.01
N LYS A 7 13.85 0.97 -12.20
CA LYS A 7 14.25 2.33 -12.60
C LYS A 7 14.90 3.13 -11.48
N ASP A 8 14.30 3.20 -10.31
CA ASP A 8 14.85 3.95 -9.17
C ASP A 8 15.00 3.12 -7.89
N GLY A 9 14.60 1.84 -7.94
CA GLY A 9 14.64 0.93 -6.79
C GLY A 9 13.78 1.38 -5.61
N SER A 10 12.92 2.38 -5.81
CA SER A 10 12.08 2.95 -4.76
C SER A 10 10.84 2.10 -4.52
N ILE A 11 10.38 1.32 -5.51
CA ILE A 11 9.22 0.43 -5.38
C ILE A 11 9.69 -0.98 -5.03
N HIS A 12 9.10 -1.56 -3.99
CA HIS A 12 9.29 -2.96 -3.61
C HIS A 12 7.94 -3.52 -3.19
N LEU A 13 7.17 -4.01 -4.16
CA LEU A 13 5.88 -4.64 -3.89
C LEU A 13 6.11 -6.05 -3.36
N SER A 14 5.53 -6.38 -2.21
CA SER A 14 5.57 -7.71 -1.60
C SER A 14 4.28 -8.03 -0.90
N ASN A 15 3.84 -9.29 -1.01
CA ASN A 15 2.64 -9.79 -0.32
C ASN A 15 1.40 -8.89 -0.52
N PRO A 16 0.99 -8.61 -1.77
CA PRO A 16 -0.29 -7.93 -2.00
C PRO A 16 -1.42 -8.77 -1.40
N ASP A 17 -2.29 -8.13 -0.63
CA ASP A 17 -3.42 -8.76 0.05
C ASP A 17 -4.73 -8.14 -0.42
N ASN A 18 -5.04 -6.92 0.05
CA ASN A 18 -6.29 -6.26 -0.31
C ASN A 18 -6.17 -5.51 -1.65
N LEU A 19 -7.23 -5.62 -2.46
CA LEU A 19 -7.38 -4.92 -3.73
C LEU A 19 -8.67 -4.10 -3.73
N SER A 20 -8.63 -2.89 -4.28
CA SER A 20 -9.82 -2.08 -4.51
C SER A 20 -9.72 -1.32 -5.84
N LEU A 21 -10.85 -1.21 -6.53
CA LEU A 21 -10.93 -0.61 -7.86
C LEU A 21 -11.50 0.80 -7.79
N ASP A 22 -10.77 1.78 -8.34
CA ASP A 22 -11.36 3.05 -8.77
C ASP A 22 -11.78 2.91 -10.23
N SER A 23 -13.04 2.55 -10.45
CA SER A 23 -13.57 2.34 -11.81
C SER A 23 -13.80 3.65 -12.56
N LYS A 24 -13.84 4.80 -11.86
CA LYS A 24 -13.95 6.11 -12.50
C LYS A 24 -12.64 6.50 -13.18
N ARG A 25 -11.50 6.21 -12.55
CA ARG A 25 -10.15 6.55 -13.04
C ARG A 25 -9.42 5.38 -13.70
N ASN A 26 -10.03 4.19 -13.70
CA ASN A 26 -9.42 2.95 -14.20
C ASN A 26 -8.11 2.59 -13.46
N MET A 27 -8.13 2.75 -12.12
CA MET A 27 -6.97 2.48 -11.26
C MET A 27 -7.23 1.31 -10.32
N LEU A 28 -6.25 0.42 -10.16
CA LEU A 28 -6.22 -0.59 -9.12
C LEU A 28 -5.41 -0.07 -7.93
N VAL A 29 -6.01 -0.11 -6.74
CA VAL A 29 -5.31 0.14 -5.48
C VAL A 29 -4.94 -1.20 -4.85
N ILE A 30 -3.67 -1.35 -4.49
CA ILE A 30 -3.06 -2.58 -3.97
C ILE A 30 -2.53 -2.27 -2.58
N GLN A 31 -2.90 -3.09 -1.59
CA GLN A 31 -2.44 -2.96 -0.21
C GLN A 31 -1.61 -4.18 0.19
N GLU A 32 -0.52 -3.97 0.92
CA GLU A 32 0.37 -5.04 1.34
C GLU A 32 0.06 -5.58 2.75
N ASP A 33 0.27 -6.89 2.92
CA ASP A 33 0.49 -7.57 4.21
C ASP A 33 1.79 -8.39 4.18
N ILE A 34 2.93 -7.73 4.43
CA ILE A 34 4.22 -8.40 4.47
C ILE A 34 4.33 -9.33 5.68
N VAL A 35 4.05 -10.61 5.42
CA VAL A 35 4.25 -11.70 6.38
C VAL A 35 5.70 -12.22 6.30
N GLY A 36 6.50 -11.81 7.27
CA GLY A 36 7.91 -12.20 7.41
C GLY A 36 8.86 -11.45 6.46
N ARG A 37 10.16 -11.49 6.75
CA ARG A 37 11.16 -10.58 6.11
C ARG A 37 12.15 -11.27 5.16
N SER A 38 12.21 -12.60 5.22
CA SER A 38 13.08 -13.44 4.39
C SER A 38 12.62 -13.53 2.93
N HIS A 39 13.41 -14.21 2.08
CA HIS A 39 13.03 -14.56 0.70
C HIS A 39 12.72 -13.35 -0.20
N GLY A 40 13.45 -12.24 -0.02
CA GLY A 40 13.31 -11.05 -0.85
C GLY A 40 12.10 -10.18 -0.54
N ARG A 41 11.28 -10.50 0.45
CA ARG A 41 10.04 -9.76 0.78
C ARG A 41 10.26 -8.31 1.19
N MET A 42 11.44 -7.99 1.68
CA MET A 42 11.82 -6.65 2.10
C MET A 42 13.08 -6.21 1.35
N PRO A 43 13.25 -4.92 1.04
CA PRO A 43 14.51 -4.41 0.55
C PRO A 43 15.61 -4.58 1.60
N ALA A 44 16.87 -4.73 1.16
CA ALA A 44 17.99 -5.06 2.04
C ALA A 44 18.23 -4.01 3.16
N TYR A 45 17.92 -2.74 2.89
CA TYR A 45 18.09 -1.65 3.86
C TYR A 45 16.98 -1.56 4.93
N ALA A 46 15.87 -2.30 4.77
CA ALA A 46 14.70 -2.22 5.65
C ALA A 46 14.43 -3.52 6.43
N GLN A 47 15.40 -4.42 6.55
CA GLN A 47 15.22 -5.73 7.20
C GLN A 47 14.88 -5.65 8.70
N ASP A 48 15.12 -4.50 9.34
CA ASP A 48 14.87 -4.26 10.76
C ASP A 48 13.42 -3.88 11.09
N ARG A 49 12.64 -3.49 10.08
CA ARG A 49 11.27 -2.98 10.24
C ARG A 49 10.36 -3.48 9.11
N THR A 50 9.14 -3.89 9.43
CA THR A 50 8.13 -4.15 8.40
C THR A 50 7.34 -2.85 8.20
N ILE A 51 7.32 -2.34 6.97
CA ILE A 51 6.51 -1.19 6.56
C ILE A 51 5.72 -1.66 5.34
N ASN A 52 4.40 -1.72 5.46
CA ASN A 52 3.52 -1.99 4.34
C ASN A 52 3.16 -0.68 3.64
N GLU A 53 2.95 -0.76 2.34
CA GLU A 53 2.60 0.37 1.50
C GLU A 53 1.29 0.11 0.76
N ILE A 54 0.67 1.19 0.29
CA ILE A 54 -0.45 1.13 -0.66
C ILE A 54 0.07 1.68 -1.97
N TYR A 55 -0.15 0.93 -3.05
CA TYR A 55 0.20 1.33 -4.40
C TYR A 55 -1.04 1.53 -5.25
N MET A 56 -0.92 2.35 -6.29
CA MET A 56 -1.90 2.49 -7.36
C MET A 56 -1.28 2.06 -8.68
N LEU A 57 -2.06 1.36 -9.49
CA LEU A 57 -1.71 0.92 -10.84
C LEU A 57 -2.76 1.41 -11.84
N ASP A 58 -2.31 2.05 -12.92
CA ASP A 58 -3.17 2.37 -14.06
C ASP A 58 -3.43 1.10 -14.88
N LEU A 59 -4.70 0.70 -14.95
CA LEU A 59 -5.12 -0.52 -15.64
C LEU A 59 -5.17 -0.37 -17.16
N SER A 60 -4.88 0.82 -17.72
CA SER A 60 -4.71 1.01 -19.16
C SER A 60 -3.35 0.50 -19.68
N ILE A 61 -2.40 0.24 -18.79
CA ILE A 61 -1.08 -0.28 -19.13
C ILE A 61 -1.21 -1.79 -19.44
N ALA A 62 -0.88 -2.19 -20.66
CA ALA A 62 -1.12 -3.55 -21.14
C ALA A 62 -0.24 -4.63 -20.47
N HIS A 63 0.99 -4.27 -20.10
CA HIS A 63 1.97 -5.16 -19.47
C HIS A 63 2.66 -4.43 -18.32
N PRO A 64 1.92 -4.17 -17.22
CA PRO A 64 2.46 -3.38 -16.13
C PRO A 64 3.55 -4.15 -15.41
N ASP A 65 4.57 -3.42 -14.98
CA ASP A 65 5.62 -3.92 -14.09
C ASP A 65 5.69 -3.08 -12.80
N PRO A 66 6.51 -3.45 -11.81
CA PRO A 66 6.59 -2.68 -10.57
C PRO A 66 7.00 -1.20 -10.73
N ASP A 67 7.66 -0.80 -11.82
CA ASP A 67 7.98 0.60 -12.08
C ASP A 67 6.76 1.42 -12.52
N ASP A 68 5.65 0.78 -12.89
CA ASP A 68 4.39 1.45 -13.23
C ASP A 68 3.52 1.72 -11.99
N LEU A 69 3.94 1.26 -10.81
CA LEU A 69 3.24 1.49 -9.56
C LEU A 69 3.53 2.88 -9.02
N GLN A 70 2.47 3.58 -8.62
CA GLN A 70 2.57 4.81 -7.84
C GLN A 70 2.32 4.50 -6.37
N ARG A 71 3.31 4.75 -5.50
CA ARG A 71 3.12 4.70 -4.05
C ARG A 71 2.13 5.78 -3.62
N LEU A 72 1.09 5.37 -2.90
CA LEU A 72 0.05 6.23 -2.36
C LEU A 72 0.19 6.47 -0.85
N VAL A 73 0.44 5.41 -0.08
CA VAL A 73 0.55 5.46 1.39
C VAL A 73 1.74 4.65 1.85
N VAL A 74 2.42 5.16 2.88
CA VAL A 74 3.39 4.41 3.70
C VAL A 74 2.78 4.22 5.08
N ALA A 75 2.55 2.98 5.50
CA ALA A 75 1.90 2.69 6.77
C ALA A 75 2.85 2.86 7.96
N PRO A 76 2.32 3.00 9.20
CA PRO A 76 3.13 2.88 10.40
C PRO A 76 3.88 1.54 10.47
N ARG A 77 5.02 1.53 11.16
CA ARG A 77 5.81 0.30 11.34
C ARG A 77 4.98 -0.82 11.96
N GLY A 78 5.10 -2.00 11.38
CA GLY A 78 4.42 -3.23 11.80
C GLY A 78 2.93 -3.28 11.50
N ALA A 79 2.37 -2.24 10.88
CA ALA A 79 0.98 -2.25 10.46
C ALA A 79 0.81 -2.98 9.13
N GLU A 80 -0.31 -3.67 8.97
CA GLU A 80 -0.90 -4.01 7.67
C GLU A 80 -1.87 -2.88 7.27
N THR A 81 -2.00 -2.64 5.97
CA THR A 81 -3.10 -1.84 5.40
C THR A 81 -4.14 -2.78 4.81
N THR A 82 -5.41 -2.61 5.16
CA THR A 82 -6.49 -3.50 4.67
C THR A 82 -7.84 -2.80 4.52
N GLY A 83 -8.80 -3.47 3.87
CA GLY A 83 -10.20 -3.07 3.82
C GLY A 83 -10.44 -1.78 3.04
N GLY A 84 -9.70 -1.58 1.94
CA GLY A 84 -9.85 -0.43 1.05
C GLY A 84 -11.24 -0.33 0.42
N VAL A 85 -11.87 0.84 0.51
CA VAL A 85 -13.18 1.10 -0.13
C VAL A 85 -13.31 2.55 -0.56
N TRP A 86 -13.83 2.76 -1.77
CA TRP A 86 -14.17 4.08 -2.30
C TRP A 86 -15.59 4.48 -1.93
N THR A 87 -15.82 5.79 -1.76
CA THR A 87 -17.18 6.33 -1.82
C THR A 87 -17.78 6.10 -3.22
N PRO A 88 -19.11 6.02 -3.36
CA PRO A 88 -19.74 5.80 -4.66
C PRO A 88 -19.39 6.84 -5.75
N ASP A 89 -19.03 8.06 -5.36
CA ASP A 89 -18.60 9.14 -6.24
C ASP A 89 -17.08 9.18 -6.51
N PHE A 90 -16.31 8.25 -5.90
CA PHE A 90 -14.85 8.17 -5.95
C PHE A 90 -14.13 9.46 -5.55
N SER A 91 -14.71 10.23 -4.63
CA SER A 91 -14.10 11.44 -4.05
C SER A 91 -13.29 11.16 -2.79
N THR A 92 -13.56 10.04 -2.12
CA THR A 92 -12.93 9.65 -0.87
C THR A 92 -12.60 8.16 -0.88
N TYR A 93 -11.41 7.83 -0.38
CA TYR A 93 -10.96 6.47 -0.15
C TYR A 93 -10.80 6.22 1.35
N PHE A 94 -11.37 5.12 1.84
CA PHE A 94 -11.20 4.65 3.21
C PHE A 94 -10.32 3.40 3.20
N PHE A 95 -9.43 3.30 4.18
CA PHE A 95 -8.68 2.07 4.45
C PHE A 95 -8.37 1.96 5.94
N ASN A 96 -7.99 0.77 6.39
CA ASN A 96 -7.68 0.51 7.79
C ASN A 96 -6.19 0.30 7.98
N ILE A 97 -5.67 0.84 9.09
CA ILE A 97 -4.40 0.46 9.69
C ILE A 97 -4.70 -0.68 10.66
N GLN A 98 -4.21 -1.89 10.35
CA GLN A 98 -4.36 -3.08 11.18
C GLN A 98 -3.08 -3.30 12.01
N HIS A 99 -3.27 -3.63 13.30
CA HIS A 99 -2.21 -4.05 14.25
C HIS A 99 -0.84 -3.34 14.14
N PRO A 100 -0.79 -1.98 14.13
CA PRO A 100 0.50 -1.29 14.10
C PRO A 100 1.35 -1.67 15.32
N SER A 101 2.66 -1.58 15.17
CA SER A 101 3.57 -1.89 16.26
C SER A 101 3.28 -1.00 17.48
N PRO A 102 3.17 -1.57 18.70
CA PRO A 102 2.97 -0.78 19.92
C PRO A 102 4.17 0.12 20.25
N ALA A 103 5.32 -0.10 19.60
CA ALA A 103 6.53 0.70 19.73
C ALA A 103 6.50 2.01 18.92
N ASN A 104 5.47 2.24 18.09
CA ASN A 104 5.31 3.51 17.39
C ASN A 104 4.93 4.62 18.39
N GLU A 105 5.25 5.87 18.06
CA GLU A 105 4.76 7.01 18.83
C GLU A 105 3.28 7.27 18.55
N PRO A 106 2.52 7.86 19.49
CA PRO A 106 1.17 8.36 19.21
C PRO A 106 1.16 9.33 18.01
N PRO A 107 0.16 9.27 17.12
CA PRO A 107 -1.03 8.41 17.13
C PRO A 107 -0.84 7.03 16.47
N TYR A 108 0.35 6.69 15.98
CA TYR A 108 0.61 5.59 15.03
C TYR A 108 0.73 4.18 15.64
N LYS A 109 0.39 4.01 16.92
CA LYS A 109 0.48 2.73 17.65
C LYS A 109 -0.86 2.04 17.91
N LYS A 110 -1.94 2.54 17.32
CA LYS A 110 -3.28 1.98 17.47
C LYS A 110 -3.91 1.72 16.10
N PRO A 111 -4.72 0.65 15.96
CA PRO A 111 -5.49 0.45 14.75
C PRO A 111 -6.48 1.61 14.55
N GLY A 112 -6.85 1.85 13.30
CA GLY A 112 -7.80 2.92 12.98
C GLY A 112 -8.14 2.96 11.49
N THR A 113 -9.23 3.63 11.18
CA THR A 113 -9.64 3.91 9.80
C THR A 113 -9.06 5.25 9.37
N VAL A 114 -8.41 5.28 8.21
CA VAL A 114 -7.89 6.48 7.57
C VAL A 114 -8.87 6.90 6.47
N VAL A 115 -9.09 8.20 6.38
CA VAL A 115 -9.89 8.82 5.33
C VAL A 115 -8.94 9.59 4.43
N LEU A 116 -8.87 9.21 3.16
CA LEU A 116 -8.05 9.86 2.16
C LEU A 116 -8.97 10.60 1.18
N THR A 117 -8.96 11.92 1.27
CA THR A 117 -9.74 12.84 0.43
C THR A 117 -8.83 13.58 -0.55
N GLY A 118 -9.40 14.46 -1.37
CA GLY A 118 -8.64 15.25 -2.36
C GLY A 118 -8.58 14.63 -3.75
N TRP A 119 -9.44 13.64 -4.01
CA TRP A 119 -9.58 13.00 -5.31
C TRP A 119 -10.56 13.72 -6.24
N GLY A 120 -11.25 14.76 -5.77
CA GLY A 120 -12.17 15.56 -6.58
C GLY A 120 -11.51 16.16 -7.83
N GLU A 121 -12.32 16.57 -8.81
CA GLU A 121 -11.86 17.36 -9.97
C GLU A 121 -11.20 18.68 -9.54
#